data_AF-A0A8B7BC04-F1
#
_entry.id   AF-A0A8B7BC04-F1
#
_cell.length_a   1.000
_cell.length_b   1.000
_cell.length_c   1.000
_cell.angle_alpha   90.00
_cell.angle_beta   90.00
_cell.angle_gamma   90.00
#
_symmetry.space_group_name_H-M   'P 1'
#
loop_
_entity.id
_entity.type
_entity.pdbx_description
1 polymer ?
#
loop_
_entity_poly.entity_id
_entity_poly.type
_entity_poly.pdbx_seq_one_letter_code
_entity_poly.pdbx_strand_id
1 'polypeptide(L)'
;MEIFRCSLSYLISLVLFLFHSEAAGSPTRGRFNQMETFKIWDVNQKLFYLSNKQLVAGYLQAPNAKLEEKIKVKYTESHDDMFLGIHKKQLWLACVKSGDKVTLQLEEVNITDLGRNKEKAKRFTFHRSHNGTTSSFESAANPGWFLCTESEGDGPVSLTNKPRDVTKVTQFYFQVVA
;
A
#
# COMPACT_ATOMS: atom_id res chain seq x y z
N MET A 1 66.60 25.49 26.91
CA MET A 1 66.63 25.01 25.52
C MET A 1 66.42 23.53 25.60
N GLU A 2 65.15 23.10 25.61
CA GLU A 2 64.78 21.69 25.66
C GLU A 2 63.64 21.49 24.66
N ILE A 3 63.91 20.60 23.72
CA ILE A 3 63.15 20.37 22.52
C ILE A 3 62.02 19.42 22.89
N PHE A 4 60.82 19.94 23.15
CA PHE A 4 59.63 19.10 23.18
C PHE A 4 59.25 18.71 21.75
N ARG A 5 59.73 17.54 21.35
CA ARG A 5 59.23 16.80 20.19
C ARG A 5 57.77 16.44 20.46
N CYS A 6 56.86 17.26 19.94
CA CYS A 6 55.44 16.95 19.90
C CYS A 6 55.24 15.74 18.97
N SER A 7 54.91 14.59 19.56
CA SER A 7 54.69 13.33 18.84
C SER A 7 53.52 13.49 17.86
N LEU A 8 53.84 13.29 16.58
CA LEU A 8 52.99 13.35 15.41
C LEU A 8 52.00 12.15 15.37
N SER A 9 51.23 11.91 16.44
CA SER A 9 50.42 10.70 16.61
C SER A 9 48.92 10.91 16.77
N TYR A 10 48.43 12.17 16.78
CA TYR A 10 46.99 12.46 16.92
C TYR A 10 46.33 13.08 15.67
N LEU A 11 47.11 13.40 14.63
CA LEU A 11 46.55 13.94 13.37
C LEU A 11 46.12 12.86 12.37
N ILE A 12 46.41 11.58 12.62
CA ILE A 12 46.00 10.47 11.74
C ILE A 12 44.64 9.87 12.16
N SER A 13 44.15 10.19 13.37
CA SER A 13 42.84 9.69 13.83
C SER A 13 41.64 10.47 13.24
N LEU A 14 41.87 11.69 12.72
CA LEU A 14 40.78 12.52 12.19
C LEU A 14 40.51 12.34 10.68
N VAL A 15 41.23 11.46 9.99
CA VAL A 15 41.01 11.18 8.56
C VAL A 15 40.17 9.91 8.33
N LEU A 16 39.95 9.10 9.36
CA LEU A 16 39.12 7.89 9.26
C LEU A 16 37.61 8.15 9.46
N PHE A 17 37.21 9.38 9.79
CA PHE A 17 35.80 9.76 9.95
C PHE A 17 35.16 10.42 8.72
N LEU A 18 35.87 10.52 7.58
CA LEU A 18 35.35 11.20 6.39
C LEU A 18 35.04 10.29 5.18
N PHE A 19 35.13 8.97 5.32
CA PHE A 19 34.74 8.05 4.25
C PHE A 19 33.90 6.88 4.74
N HIS A 20 32.79 7.16 5.41
CA HIS A 20 31.58 6.34 5.29
C HIS A 20 30.44 7.25 4.84
N SER A 21 30.54 7.73 3.59
CA SER A 21 29.33 8.03 2.83
C SER A 21 28.81 6.69 2.33
N GLU A 22 28.17 5.94 3.22
CA GLU A 22 27.32 4.83 2.77
C GLU A 22 26.14 5.49 2.09
N ALA A 23 26.16 5.37 0.77
CA ALA A 23 25.18 5.94 -0.13
C ALA A 23 23.78 5.62 0.39
N ALA A 24 23.05 6.66 0.80
CA ALA A 24 21.60 6.63 0.73
C ALA A 24 21.28 6.40 -0.74
N GLY A 25 21.15 5.13 -1.12
CA GLY A 25 20.74 4.73 -2.44
C GLY A 25 19.41 5.40 -2.70
N SER A 26 19.44 6.47 -3.49
CA SER A 26 18.24 7.01 -4.11
C SER A 26 17.48 5.82 -4.68
N PRO A 27 16.20 5.61 -4.33
CA PRO A 27 15.45 4.47 -4.82
C PRO A 27 15.54 4.50 -6.34
N THR A 28 16.14 3.45 -6.89
CA THR A 28 16.39 3.33 -8.31
C THR A 28 15.09 3.63 -9.04
N ARG A 29 15.13 4.62 -9.94
CA ARG A 29 14.02 5.07 -10.79
C ARG A 29 13.28 3.92 -11.52
N GLY A 30 13.86 2.72 -11.56
CA GLY A 30 13.26 1.50 -12.10
C GLY A 30 12.20 0.81 -11.23
N ARG A 31 12.21 0.94 -9.89
CA ARG A 31 11.29 0.19 -9.01
C ARG A 31 9.85 0.70 -9.09
N PHE A 32 9.66 1.99 -9.33
CA PHE A 32 8.35 2.66 -9.39
C PHE A 32 7.53 2.36 -10.66
N ASN A 33 8.17 1.76 -11.68
CA ASN A 33 7.48 1.35 -12.91
C ASN A 33 7.04 -0.11 -12.88
N GLN A 34 7.47 -0.89 -11.89
CA GLN A 34 7.13 -2.30 -11.78
C GLN A 34 5.83 -2.46 -10.98
N MET A 35 4.89 -3.21 -11.56
CA MET A 35 3.69 -3.63 -10.84
C MET A 35 3.98 -4.96 -10.16
N GLU A 36 3.63 -5.06 -8.89
CA GLU A 36 3.72 -6.28 -8.11
C GLU A 36 2.33 -6.88 -7.93
N THR A 37 2.25 -8.19 -7.73
CA THR A 37 0.99 -8.87 -7.42
C THR A 37 1.03 -9.36 -5.99
N PHE A 38 -0.06 -9.17 -5.27
CA PHE A 38 -0.22 -9.50 -3.86
C PHE A 38 -1.44 -10.39 -3.65
N LYS A 39 -1.33 -11.28 -2.66
CA LYS A 39 -2.49 -11.84 -1.97
C LYS A 39 -2.89 -10.89 -0.86
N ILE A 40 -4.20 -10.70 -0.72
CA ILE A 40 -4.80 -9.92 0.36
C ILE A 40 -5.94 -10.70 0.98
N TRP A 41 -6.01 -10.69 2.32
CA TRP A 41 -7.14 -11.22 3.06
C TRP A 41 -7.22 -10.52 4.41
N ASP A 42 -8.41 -10.44 4.96
CA ASP A 42 -8.59 -9.78 6.26
C ASP A 42 -8.19 -10.71 7.42
N VAL A 43 -8.08 -10.15 8.63
CA VAL A 43 -7.75 -10.94 9.83
C VAL A 43 -8.78 -12.02 10.17
N ASN A 44 -10.02 -11.89 9.68
CA ASN A 44 -11.07 -12.89 9.80
C ASN A 44 -11.01 -13.96 8.68
N GLN A 45 -9.92 -14.01 7.92
CA GLN A 45 -9.66 -14.95 6.83
C GLN A 45 -10.60 -14.82 5.62
N LYS A 46 -11.24 -13.66 5.43
CA LYS A 46 -12.05 -13.41 4.23
C LYS A 46 -11.16 -13.03 3.05
N LEU A 47 -11.38 -13.71 1.94
CA LEU A 47 -10.69 -13.52 0.67
C LEU A 47 -11.49 -12.58 -0.22
N PHE A 48 -10.78 -11.86 -1.09
CA PHE A 48 -11.44 -10.99 -2.07
C PHE A 48 -11.84 -11.78 -3.32
N TYR A 49 -13.03 -11.49 -3.84
CA TYR A 49 -13.50 -11.99 -5.11
C TYR A 49 -14.40 -10.94 -5.78
N LEU A 50 -14.68 -11.10 -7.08
CA LEU A 50 -15.60 -10.23 -7.79
C LEU A 50 -17.00 -10.85 -7.88
N SER A 51 -18.01 -10.06 -7.54
CA SER A 51 -19.43 -10.40 -7.73
C SER A 51 -20.17 -9.17 -8.24
N ASN A 52 -20.96 -9.31 -9.31
CA ASN A 52 -21.73 -8.21 -9.90
C ASN A 52 -20.92 -6.92 -10.16
N LYS A 53 -19.67 -7.07 -10.65
CA LYS A 53 -18.70 -5.97 -10.89
C LYS A 53 -18.25 -5.21 -9.63
N GLN A 54 -18.53 -5.73 -8.44
CA GLN A 54 -18.09 -5.19 -7.17
C GLN A 54 -17.06 -6.12 -6.51
N LEU A 55 -16.10 -5.55 -5.80
CA LEU A 55 -15.17 -6.30 -4.97
C LEU A 55 -15.86 -6.70 -3.67
N VAL A 56 -15.89 -7.99 -3.36
CA VAL A 56 -16.53 -8.58 -2.20
C VAL A 56 -15.48 -9.33 -1.39
N ALA A 57 -15.59 -9.28 -0.06
CA ALA A 57 -14.83 -10.11 0.85
C ALA A 57 -15.73 -11.18 1.45
N GLY A 58 -15.29 -12.44 1.41
CA GLY A 58 -16.07 -13.56 1.90
C GLY A 58 -15.27 -14.85 2.08
N TYR A 59 -15.96 -15.90 2.48
CA TYR A 59 -15.37 -17.21 2.73
C TYR A 59 -15.46 -18.10 1.48
N LEU A 60 -14.38 -18.18 0.71
CA LEU A 60 -14.32 -19.07 -0.45
C LEU A 60 -14.01 -20.51 -0.02
N GLN A 61 -14.95 -21.41 -0.33
CA GLN A 61 -14.76 -22.86 -0.19
C GLN A 61 -13.97 -23.43 -1.37
N ALA A 62 -13.43 -24.65 -1.24
CA ALA A 62 -12.57 -25.27 -2.24
C ALA A 62 -13.10 -25.22 -3.70
N PRO A 63 -14.40 -25.45 -3.99
CA PRO A 63 -14.92 -25.32 -5.35
C PRO A 63 -14.82 -23.89 -5.93
N ASN A 64 -14.85 -22.89 -5.05
CA ASN A 64 -14.86 -21.47 -5.37
C ASN A 64 -13.51 -20.80 -5.14
N ALA A 65 -12.48 -21.52 -4.68
CA ALA A 65 -11.15 -20.96 -4.42
C ALA A 65 -10.51 -20.29 -5.65
N LYS A 66 -10.85 -20.76 -6.86
CA LYS A 66 -10.43 -20.16 -8.13
C LYS A 66 -10.99 -18.75 -8.38
N LEU A 67 -11.99 -18.32 -7.62
CA LEU A 67 -12.58 -16.97 -7.70
C LEU A 67 -11.79 -15.95 -6.90
N GLU A 68 -10.81 -16.37 -6.09
CA GLU A 68 -9.94 -15.48 -5.34
C GLU A 68 -9.25 -14.49 -6.30
N GLU A 69 -9.47 -13.20 -6.05
CA GLU A 69 -8.84 -12.13 -6.79
C GLU A 69 -7.57 -11.67 -6.06
N LYS A 70 -6.46 -11.68 -6.80
CA LYS A 70 -5.20 -11.09 -6.33
C LYS A 70 -5.20 -9.59 -6.60
N ILE A 71 -4.46 -8.83 -5.81
CA ILE A 71 -4.31 -7.38 -5.98
C ILE A 71 -3.02 -7.07 -6.73
N LYS A 72 -3.14 -6.32 -7.81
CA LYS A 72 -2.01 -5.68 -8.51
C LYS A 72 -1.72 -4.35 -7.84
N VAL A 73 -0.48 -4.13 -7.46
CA VAL A 73 0.00 -2.94 -6.77
C VAL A 73 0.92 -2.15 -7.69
N LYS A 74 0.71 -0.84 -7.75
CA LYS A 74 1.68 0.10 -8.32
C LYS A 74 2.01 1.15 -7.27
N TYR A 75 3.26 1.17 -6.82
CA TYR A 75 3.74 2.21 -5.91
C TYR A 75 3.83 3.55 -6.62
N THR A 76 3.55 4.61 -5.89
CA THR A 76 3.81 5.99 -6.34
C THR A 76 5.26 6.37 -6.03
N GLU A 77 5.64 7.63 -6.29
CA GLU A 77 6.96 8.16 -5.91
C GLU A 77 7.22 8.05 -4.38
N SER A 78 6.17 8.00 -3.57
CA SER A 78 6.23 7.68 -2.14
C SER A 78 6.08 6.17 -1.93
N HIS A 79 6.97 5.56 -1.15
CA HIS A 79 7.00 4.11 -0.91
C HIS A 79 5.76 3.58 -0.18
N ASP A 80 5.11 4.40 0.63
CA ASP A 80 3.94 4.00 1.41
C ASP A 80 2.62 4.28 0.68
N ASP A 81 2.66 5.02 -0.43
CA ASP A 81 1.49 5.36 -1.23
C ASP A 81 1.42 4.50 -2.49
N MET A 82 0.26 3.89 -2.71
CA MET A 82 0.09 2.92 -3.79
C MET A 82 -1.29 2.97 -4.44
N PHE A 83 -1.34 2.52 -5.68
CA PHE A 83 -2.58 2.18 -6.37
C PHE A 83 -2.86 0.69 -6.19
N LEU A 84 -4.09 0.37 -5.82
CA LEU A 84 -4.56 -1.00 -5.67
C LEU A 84 -5.50 -1.33 -6.84
N GLY A 85 -5.26 -2.41 -7.55
CA GLY A 85 -6.09 -2.86 -8.66
C GLY A 85 -6.26 -4.36 -8.71
N ILE A 86 -7.20 -4.83 -9.53
CA ILE A 86 -7.45 -6.27 -9.67
C ILE A 86 -6.44 -6.88 -10.64
N HIS A 87 -5.80 -7.98 -10.23
CA HIS A 87 -4.81 -8.68 -11.05
C HIS A 87 -5.40 -9.14 -12.38
N LYS A 88 -4.63 -9.00 -13.48
CA LYS A 88 -5.05 -9.27 -14.88
C LYS A 88 -6.25 -8.45 -15.39
N LYS A 89 -6.72 -7.45 -14.64
CA LYS A 89 -7.78 -6.52 -15.09
C LYS A 89 -7.27 -5.09 -15.08
N GLN A 90 -7.98 -4.19 -15.76
CA GLN A 90 -7.71 -2.74 -15.73
C GLN A 90 -8.62 -2.02 -14.72
N LEU A 91 -9.10 -2.74 -13.71
CA LEU A 91 -9.95 -2.23 -12.65
C LEU A 91 -9.10 -1.79 -11.46
N TRP A 92 -9.24 -0.54 -11.04
CA TRP A 92 -8.51 0.06 -9.92
C TRP A 92 -9.48 0.55 -8.86
N LEU A 93 -9.07 0.43 -7.59
CA LEU A 93 -9.83 0.93 -6.46
C LEU A 93 -9.76 2.45 -6.45
N ALA A 94 -10.93 3.09 -6.42
CA ALA A 94 -11.10 4.53 -6.32
C ALA A 94 -11.94 4.89 -5.10
N CYS A 95 -11.50 5.91 -4.37
CA CYS A 95 -12.28 6.57 -3.33
C CYS A 95 -13.07 7.73 -3.94
N VAL A 96 -14.39 7.60 -3.98
CA VAL A 96 -15.30 8.59 -4.58
C VAL A 96 -16.14 9.23 -3.49
N LYS A 97 -16.07 10.56 -3.40
CA LYS A 97 -16.92 11.38 -2.54
C LYS A 97 -18.03 12.03 -3.36
N SER A 98 -19.28 11.82 -2.97
CA SER A 98 -20.46 12.47 -3.55
C SER A 98 -21.28 13.08 -2.41
N GLY A 99 -21.29 14.42 -2.33
CA GLY A 99 -21.77 15.12 -1.14
C GLY A 99 -20.97 14.69 0.09
N ASP A 100 -21.67 14.22 1.12
CA ASP A 100 -21.06 13.72 2.36
C ASP A 100 -20.74 12.22 2.33
N LYS A 101 -21.14 11.51 1.28
CA LYS A 101 -20.95 10.06 1.17
C LYS A 101 -19.61 9.74 0.52
N VAL A 102 -18.76 9.01 1.22
CA VAL A 102 -17.51 8.43 0.70
C VAL A 102 -17.74 6.96 0.38
N THR A 103 -17.33 6.53 -0.81
CA THR A 103 -17.53 5.16 -1.30
C THR A 103 -16.28 4.62 -1.99
N LEU A 104 -16.10 3.31 -1.92
CA LEU A 104 -15.12 2.58 -2.74
C LEU A 104 -15.78 2.16 -4.05
N GLN A 105 -15.09 2.38 -5.17
CA GLN A 105 -15.54 1.96 -6.49
C GLN A 105 -14.40 1.28 -7.25
N LEU A 106 -14.76 0.38 -8.18
CA LEU A 106 -13.83 -0.15 -9.16
C LEU A 106 -14.02 0.63 -10.45
N GLU A 107 -12.94 1.24 -10.94
CA GLU A 107 -12.96 2.00 -12.19
C GLU A 107 -11.97 1.43 -13.20
N GLU A 108 -12.39 1.38 -14.45
CA GLU A 108 -11.54 0.99 -15.56
C GLU A 108 -10.68 2.17 -16.01
N VAL A 109 -9.38 2.12 -15.74
CA VAL A 109 -8.46 3.22 -16.04
C VAL A 109 -7.11 2.70 -16.51
N ASN A 110 -6.53 3.39 -17.50
CA ASN A 110 -5.15 3.18 -17.87
C ASN A 110 -4.21 3.84 -16.83
N ILE A 111 -3.50 2.99 -16.10
CA ILE A 111 -2.59 3.37 -15.02
C ILE A 111 -1.38 4.22 -15.46
N THR A 112 -1.01 4.23 -16.75
CA THR A 112 -0.01 5.17 -17.27
C THR A 112 -0.52 6.60 -17.22
N ASP A 113 -1.83 6.79 -17.43
CA ASP A 113 -2.45 8.11 -17.44
C ASP A 113 -2.67 8.64 -16.02
N LEU A 114 -2.94 7.74 -15.05
CA LEU A 114 -2.98 8.09 -13.63
C LEU A 114 -1.64 8.65 -13.14
N GLY A 115 -0.51 8.04 -13.52
CA GLY A 115 0.81 8.51 -13.10
C GLY A 115 1.18 9.92 -13.59
N ARG A 116 0.51 10.42 -14.64
CA ARG A 116 0.78 11.74 -15.24
C ARG A 116 0.04 12.89 -14.56
N ASN A 117 -1.07 12.61 -13.88
CA ASN A 117 -1.93 13.64 -13.28
C ASN A 117 -2.13 13.36 -11.79
N LYS A 118 -1.36 14.06 -10.94
CA LYS A 118 -1.36 13.90 -9.48
C LYS A 118 -2.74 14.12 -8.85
N GLU A 119 -3.50 15.10 -9.34
CA GLU A 119 -4.86 15.37 -8.84
C GLU A 119 -5.82 14.23 -9.16
N LYS A 120 -5.80 13.71 -10.40
CA LYS A 120 -6.63 12.56 -10.78
C LYS A 120 -6.20 11.27 -10.08
N ALA A 121 -4.91 11.10 -9.83
CA ALA A 121 -4.35 9.95 -9.13
C ALA A 121 -4.75 9.90 -7.65
N LYS A 122 -4.91 11.06 -7.00
CA LYS A 122 -5.14 11.14 -5.55
C LYS A 122 -6.30 10.27 -5.06
N ARG A 123 -7.38 10.15 -5.84
CA ARG A 123 -8.53 9.29 -5.49
C ARG A 123 -8.29 7.79 -5.65
N PHE A 124 -7.26 7.39 -6.37
CA PHE A 124 -6.82 6.00 -6.51
C PHE A 124 -5.70 5.64 -5.52
N THR A 125 -5.11 6.64 -4.86
CA THR A 125 -3.98 6.46 -3.95
C THR A 125 -4.46 6.03 -2.57
N PHE A 126 -3.84 4.98 -2.06
CA PHE A 126 -3.97 4.52 -0.69
C PHE A 126 -2.63 4.57 0.01
N HIS A 127 -2.62 5.11 1.23
CA HIS A 127 -1.48 5.06 2.14
C HIS A 127 -1.52 3.76 2.93
N ARG A 128 -0.45 2.96 2.86
CA ARG A 128 -0.33 1.72 3.61
C ARG A 128 0.39 1.98 4.92
N SER A 129 -0.23 1.56 6.02
CA SER A 129 0.44 1.49 7.33
C SER A 129 0.64 0.05 7.75
N HIS A 130 1.81 -0.25 8.32
CA HIS A 130 2.15 -1.57 8.83
C HIS A 130 1.79 -1.68 10.32
N ASN A 131 0.98 -2.67 10.67
CA ASN A 131 0.51 -2.93 12.04
C ASN A 131 0.99 -4.33 12.47
N GLY A 132 2.31 -4.47 12.67
CA GLY A 132 2.94 -5.77 12.90
C GLY A 132 2.92 -6.64 11.65
N THR A 133 2.19 -7.77 11.71
CA THR A 133 2.05 -8.72 10.59
C THR A 133 0.94 -8.34 9.61
N THR A 134 0.12 -7.35 9.95
CA THR A 134 -1.00 -6.89 9.13
C THR A 134 -0.72 -5.50 8.58
N SER A 135 -1.55 -5.04 7.64
CA SER A 135 -1.51 -3.72 7.06
C SER A 135 -2.91 -3.11 7.03
N SER A 136 -2.97 -1.79 7.13
CA SER A 136 -4.18 -1.00 6.88
C SER A 136 -3.95 -0.07 5.70
N PHE A 137 -5.02 0.28 4.99
CA PHE A 137 -4.95 1.11 3.78
C PHE A 137 -5.88 2.31 3.96
N GLU A 138 -5.32 3.50 4.07
CA GLU A 138 -6.06 4.76 4.19
C GLU A 138 -6.18 5.44 2.83
N SER A 139 -7.34 6.01 2.53
CA SER A 139 -7.58 6.75 1.29
C SER A 139 -6.90 8.13 1.32
N ALA A 140 -5.98 8.40 0.39
CA ALA A 140 -5.30 9.70 0.29
C ALA A 140 -6.24 10.85 -0.11
N ALA A 141 -7.33 10.58 -0.84
CA ALA A 141 -8.33 11.58 -1.20
C ALA A 141 -9.28 11.96 -0.06
N ASN A 142 -9.42 11.08 0.94
CA ASN A 142 -10.32 11.26 2.07
C ASN A 142 -9.63 10.73 3.33
N PRO A 143 -8.71 11.51 3.94
CA PRO A 143 -8.02 11.10 5.16
C PRO A 143 -9.01 10.73 6.28
N GLY A 144 -8.62 9.75 7.09
CA GLY A 144 -9.44 9.11 8.10
C GLY A 144 -10.35 7.98 7.57
N TRP A 145 -10.45 7.80 6.25
CA TRP A 145 -11.21 6.69 5.65
C TRP A 145 -10.30 5.52 5.27
N PHE A 146 -10.59 4.36 5.84
CA PHE A 146 -9.79 3.14 5.67
C PHE A 146 -10.54 2.10 4.86
N LEU A 147 -9.82 1.35 4.02
CA LEU A 147 -10.33 0.15 3.38
C LEU A 147 -10.83 -0.82 4.46
N CYS A 148 -12.04 -1.35 4.28
CA CYS A 148 -12.61 -2.27 5.23
C CYS A 148 -13.49 -3.35 4.59
N THR A 149 -13.70 -4.40 5.36
CA THR A 149 -14.70 -5.45 5.11
C THR A 149 -15.69 -5.48 6.27
N GLU A 150 -16.85 -6.10 6.06
CA GLU A 150 -17.76 -6.44 7.17
C GLU A 150 -17.11 -7.48 8.08
N SER A 151 -17.32 -7.42 9.39
CA SER A 151 -16.79 -8.42 10.32
C SER A 151 -17.42 -9.80 10.07
N GLU A 152 -18.71 -9.81 9.77
CA GLU A 152 -19.55 -10.99 9.58
C GLU A 152 -20.08 -11.10 8.15
N GLY A 153 -20.17 -12.35 7.67
CA GLY A 153 -20.73 -12.68 6.36
C GLY A 153 -19.91 -12.18 5.18
N ASP A 154 -20.47 -12.42 4.00
CA ASP A 154 -19.94 -11.92 2.74
C ASP A 154 -20.46 -10.50 2.53
N GLY A 155 -19.56 -9.57 2.21
CA GLY A 155 -19.92 -8.17 2.08
C GLY A 155 -18.99 -7.42 1.14
N PRO A 156 -19.46 -6.32 0.54
CA PRO A 156 -18.63 -5.52 -0.33
C PRO A 156 -17.43 -4.95 0.43
N VAL A 157 -16.27 -4.97 -0.22
CA VAL A 157 -15.12 -4.18 0.26
C VAL A 157 -15.50 -2.71 0.16
N SER A 158 -15.29 -1.96 1.23
CA SER A 158 -15.78 -0.59 1.37
C SER A 158 -14.78 0.30 2.09
N LEU A 159 -15.20 1.50 2.47
CA LEU A 159 -14.41 2.44 3.25
C LEU A 159 -15.15 2.76 4.55
N THR A 160 -14.41 2.90 5.65
CA THR A 160 -14.95 3.33 6.95
C THR A 160 -14.10 4.45 7.55
N ASN A 161 -14.76 5.44 8.15
CA ASN A 161 -14.12 6.44 9.00
C ASN A 161 -14.19 6.09 10.50
N LYS A 162 -14.66 4.88 10.82
CA LYS A 162 -14.72 4.32 12.18
C LYS A 162 -13.93 3.02 12.23
N PRO A 163 -12.59 3.06 12.14
CA PRO A 163 -11.76 1.85 12.07
C PRO A 163 -11.79 1.00 13.36
N ARG A 164 -12.36 1.52 14.45
CA ARG A 164 -12.56 0.81 15.74
C ARG A 164 -13.97 0.23 15.91
N ASP A 165 -14.83 0.38 14.90
CA ASP A 165 -16.15 -0.25 14.89
C ASP A 165 -15.99 -1.77 14.76
N VAL A 166 -16.57 -2.52 15.69
CA VAL A 166 -16.47 -3.99 15.74
C VAL A 166 -17.13 -4.68 14.53
N THR A 167 -18.02 -3.97 13.83
CA THR A 167 -18.66 -4.46 12.61
C THR A 167 -17.77 -4.33 11.37
N LYS A 168 -16.62 -3.65 11.49
CA LYS A 168 -15.69 -3.41 10.38
C LYS A 168 -14.32 -3.99 10.67
N VAL A 169 -13.69 -4.56 9.65
CA VAL A 169 -12.30 -5.04 9.72
C VAL A 169 -11.44 -4.19 8.79
N THR A 170 -10.38 -3.60 9.32
CA THR A 170 -9.45 -2.70 8.59
C THR A 170 -8.03 -3.24 8.52
N GLN A 171 -7.80 -4.43 9.07
CA GLN A 171 -6.50 -5.09 9.12
C GLN A 171 -6.47 -6.25 8.13
N PHE A 172 -5.45 -6.24 7.28
CA PHE A 172 -5.28 -7.20 6.20
C PHE A 172 -3.89 -7.82 6.25
N TYR A 173 -3.79 -9.11 6.01
CA TYR A 173 -2.54 -9.71 5.58
C TYR A 173 -2.31 -9.34 4.12
N PHE A 174 -1.09 -8.95 3.79
CA PHE A 174 -0.75 -8.44 2.46
C PHE A 174 0.63 -8.94 2.03
N GLN A 175 0.65 -9.96 1.17
CA GLN A 175 1.85 -10.72 0.81
C GLN A 175 2.10 -10.72 -0.68
N VAL A 176 3.34 -10.44 -1.08
CA VAL A 176 3.76 -10.48 -2.47
C VAL A 176 3.69 -11.92 -3.01
N VAL A 177 3.20 -12.07 -4.24
CA VAL A 177 3.18 -13.31 -4.99
C VAL A 177 4.41 -13.31 -5.89
N ALA A 178 5.35 -14.21 -5.58
CA ALA A 178 6.52 -14.47 -6.42
C ALA A 178 6.14 -15.17 -7.74
#